data_AF-A0A4Y7JFC9-F1
#
_entry.id   AF-A0A4Y7JFC9-F1
#
_cell.length_a   1.000
_cell.length_b   1.000
_cell.length_c   1.000
_cell.angle_alpha   90.00
_cell.angle_beta   90.00
_cell.angle_gamma   90.00
#
_symmetry.space_group_name_H-M   'P 1'
#
loop_
_entity.id
_entity.type
_entity.pdbx_description
1 polymer ?
#
loop_
_entity_poly.entity_id
_entity_poly.type
_entity_poly.pdbx_seq_one_letter_code
_entity_poly.pdbx_strand_id
1 'polypeptide(L)'
;MEKLTHLQVYWHDKPSGPVPTTVLVASANFTNPTVGFGSTIVIDHALTEGPELDSELIGLGQPGAVVMSMTFAFTAGEYNGSTISIAGRNTVMSVVRQMSISGGTGVFRFARGYV
;
A
#
# COMPACT_ATOMS: atom_id res chain seq x y z
N MET A 1 -17.48 -24.32 3.83
CA MET A 1 -16.19 -24.42 4.53
C MET A 1 -15.44 -23.12 4.32
N GLU A 2 -14.69 -22.65 5.32
CA GLU A 2 -13.76 -21.53 5.16
C GLU A 2 -12.61 -21.93 4.23
N LYS A 3 -12.06 -20.97 3.47
CA LYS A 3 -10.90 -21.16 2.57
C LYS A 3 -9.74 -20.31 3.04
N LEU A 4 -8.53 -20.85 2.95
CA LEU A 4 -7.28 -20.10 3.13
C LEU A 4 -6.70 -19.78 1.76
N THR A 5 -6.29 -18.53 1.55
CA THR A 5 -5.65 -18.07 0.32
C THR A 5 -4.33 -17.41 0.67
N HIS A 6 -3.26 -17.74 -0.07
CA HIS A 6 -1.96 -17.08 0.03
C HIS A 6 -1.71 -16.35 -1.29
N LEU A 7 -1.50 -15.03 -1.20
CA LEU A 7 -1.24 -14.17 -2.35
C LEU A 7 0.16 -13.58 -2.23
N GLN A 8 0.90 -13.60 -3.33
CA GLN A 8 2.14 -12.84 -3.48
C GLN A 8 1.92 -11.82 -4.59
N VAL A 9 2.03 -10.55 -4.23
CA VAL A 9 1.84 -9.41 -5.14
C VAL A 9 2.93 -8.38 -4.91
N TYR A 10 3.25 -7.61 -5.94
CA TYR A 10 4.20 -6.51 -5.87
C TYR A 10 3.43 -5.19 -5.91
N TRP A 11 3.75 -4.30 -4.95
CA TRP A 11 3.09 -3.02 -4.74
C TRP A 11 4.09 -1.90 -5.02
N HIS A 12 3.67 -0.91 -5.82
CA HIS A 12 4.61 -0.04 -6.50
C HIS A 12 4.38 1.45 -6.26
N ASP A 13 5.24 2.02 -5.42
CA ASP A 13 5.23 3.44 -5.07
C ASP A 13 6.04 4.26 -6.08
N LYS A 14 5.39 5.24 -6.71
CA LYS A 14 6.00 6.18 -7.65
C LYS A 14 5.73 7.62 -7.21
N PRO A 15 6.60 8.20 -6.37
CA PRO A 15 6.40 9.54 -5.81
C PRO A 15 6.67 10.68 -6.81
N SER A 16 7.26 10.41 -7.96
CA SER A 16 7.65 11.42 -8.95
C SER A 16 7.59 10.91 -10.39
N GLY A 17 7.76 11.81 -11.37
CA GLY A 17 7.73 11.51 -12.80
C GLY A 17 6.44 11.95 -13.48
N PRO A 18 6.23 11.59 -14.76
CA PRO A 18 5.15 12.11 -15.59
C PRO A 18 3.75 11.63 -15.15
N VAL A 19 3.69 10.49 -14.46
CA VAL A 19 2.46 9.92 -13.90
C VAL A 19 2.79 9.44 -12.48
N PRO A 20 2.77 10.34 -11.48
CA PRO A 20 3.01 9.96 -10.09
C PRO A 20 1.80 9.19 -9.54
N THR A 21 2.06 8.20 -8.69
CA THR A 21 1.03 7.39 -8.04
C THR A 21 0.84 7.74 -6.56
N THR A 22 1.57 8.75 -6.08
CA THR A 22 1.59 9.20 -4.68
C THR A 22 1.51 10.72 -4.62
N VAL A 23 0.58 11.25 -3.84
CA VAL A 23 0.33 12.70 -3.73
C VAL A 23 0.18 13.10 -2.25
N LEU A 24 0.93 14.12 -1.83
CA LEU A 24 0.77 14.76 -0.52
C LEU A 24 -0.48 15.66 -0.54
N VAL A 25 -1.46 15.38 0.33
CA VAL A 25 -2.73 16.13 0.38
C VAL A 25 -2.86 17.00 1.62
N ALA A 26 -2.11 16.70 2.68
CA ALA A 26 -2.02 17.54 3.87
C ALA A 26 -0.66 17.35 4.56
N SER A 27 -0.17 18.40 5.21
CA SER A 27 1.00 18.35 6.07
C SER A 27 0.78 19.24 7.28
N ALA A 28 1.44 18.89 8.40
CA ALA A 28 1.51 19.77 9.54
C ALA A 28 2.23 21.08 9.17
N ASN A 29 1.82 22.18 9.80
CA ASN A 29 2.36 23.51 9.53
C ASN A 29 3.74 23.67 10.19
N PHE A 30 4.78 23.21 9.49
CA PHE A 30 6.17 23.40 9.87
C PHE A 30 6.86 24.36 8.90
N THR A 31 7.94 24.98 9.36
CA THR A 31 8.76 25.94 8.59
C THR A 31 9.42 25.35 7.34
N ASN A 32 9.36 24.02 7.14
CA ASN A 32 9.83 23.34 5.95
C ASN A 32 8.82 22.26 5.54
N PRO A 33 8.10 22.40 4.42
CA PRO A 33 7.11 21.42 3.98
C PRO A 33 7.80 20.22 3.32
N THR A 34 8.41 19.37 4.14
CA THR A 34 8.92 18.06 3.75
C THR A 34 7.94 16.97 4.20
N VAL A 35 7.87 15.86 3.47
CA VAL A 35 7.13 14.67 3.92
C VAL A 35 7.71 14.21 5.26
N GLY A 36 6.88 14.24 6.30
CA GLY A 36 7.29 13.98 7.67
C GLY A 36 6.09 13.74 8.60
N PHE A 37 6.30 13.85 9.90
CA PHE A 37 5.22 13.65 10.87
C PHE A 37 4.00 14.54 10.59
N GLY A 38 2.79 13.97 10.66
CA GLY A 38 1.55 14.67 10.38
C GLY A 38 1.22 14.84 8.89
N SER A 39 2.02 14.26 7.98
CA SER A 39 1.70 14.23 6.56
C SER A 39 0.60 13.20 6.25
N THR A 40 -0.32 13.58 5.36
CA THR A 40 -1.34 12.69 4.80
C THR A 40 -1.10 12.56 3.30
N ILE A 41 -0.99 11.32 2.85
CA ILE A 41 -0.63 10.97 1.47
C ILE A 41 -1.74 10.08 0.90
N VAL A 42 -2.15 10.37 -0.34
CA VAL A 42 -3.05 9.53 -1.12
C VAL A 42 -2.23 8.75 -2.15
N ILE A 43 -2.57 7.47 -2.30
CA ILE A 43 -1.86 6.51 -3.16
C ILE A 43 -2.82 5.83 -4.14
N ASP A 44 -2.34 5.60 -5.36
CA ASP A 44 -3.00 4.76 -6.39
C ASP A 44 -1.94 3.90 -7.09
N HIS A 45 -1.51 2.85 -6.41
CA HIS A 45 -0.37 2.03 -6.83
C HIS A 45 -0.84 0.79 -7.57
N ALA A 46 -0.10 0.43 -8.61
CA ALA A 46 -0.32 -0.82 -9.32
C ALA A 46 0.01 -2.03 -8.43
N LEU A 47 -0.75 -3.11 -8.61
CA LEU A 47 -0.47 -4.44 -8.07
C LEU A 47 -0.16 -5.39 -9.22
N THR A 48 1.03 -5.99 -9.21
CA THR A 48 1.49 -6.89 -10.27
C THR A 48 1.89 -8.26 -9.70
N GLU A 49 1.91 -9.27 -10.56
CA GLU A 49 2.36 -10.64 -10.21
C GLU A 49 3.89 -10.75 -10.09
N GLY A 50 4.64 -9.87 -10.77
CA GLY A 50 6.10 -9.83 -10.76
C GLY A 50 6.68 -8.49 -10.27
N PRO A 51 7.96 -8.45 -9.88
CA PRO A 51 8.64 -7.25 -9.38
C PRO A 51 8.94 -6.21 -10.47
N GLU A 52 8.79 -6.55 -11.74
CA GLU A 52 9.17 -5.70 -12.86
C GLU A 52 8.24 -4.48 -12.97
N LEU A 53 8.75 -3.34 -12.50
CA LEU A 53 8.38 -2.02 -12.98
C LEU A 53 9.68 -1.28 -13.23
N ASP A 54 9.99 -1.01 -14.50
CA ASP A 54 11.14 -0.25 -14.94
C ASP A 54 11.29 1.06 -14.14
N SER A 55 12.14 1.03 -13.12
CA SER A 55 12.35 2.13 -12.18
C SER A 55 13.78 2.17 -11.64
N GLU A 56 14.30 3.39 -11.55
CA GLU A 56 15.55 3.78 -10.88
C GLU A 56 15.26 4.12 -9.40
N LEU A 57 16.20 3.82 -8.50
CA LEU A 57 16.12 4.12 -7.08
C LEU A 57 16.43 5.61 -6.81
N ILE A 58 15.44 6.43 -6.46
CA ILE A 58 15.58 7.91 -6.33
C ILE A 58 15.61 8.41 -4.87
N GLY A 59 15.72 7.57 -3.84
CA GLY A 59 16.06 8.10 -2.50
C GLY A 59 15.76 7.26 -1.26
N LEU A 60 16.38 7.66 -0.16
CA LEU A 60 16.25 7.11 1.19
C LEU A 60 15.23 7.94 2.00
N GLY A 61 14.18 7.29 2.51
CA GLY A 61 13.26 7.88 3.48
C GLY A 61 13.84 7.84 4.89
N GLN A 62 13.73 8.96 5.61
CA GLN A 62 14.09 9.09 7.03
C GLN A 62 13.21 8.20 7.93
N PRO A 63 13.65 7.85 9.16
CA PRO A 63 12.92 6.93 10.04
C PRO A 63 11.50 7.41 10.37
N GLY A 64 10.51 6.55 10.17
CA GLY A 64 9.12 6.82 10.51
C GLY A 64 8.22 5.60 10.39
N ALA A 65 7.05 5.64 11.03
CA ALA A 65 5.99 4.67 10.81
C ALA A 65 4.79 5.40 10.21
N VAL A 66 4.23 4.85 9.14
CA VAL A 66 3.03 5.39 8.49
C VAL A 66 1.83 4.57 8.94
N VAL A 67 0.68 5.20 9.16
CA VAL A 67 -0.58 4.45 9.32
C VAL A 67 -1.15 4.23 7.94
N MET A 68 -1.23 2.97 7.51
CA MET A 68 -1.83 2.58 6.24
C MET A 68 -3.32 2.29 6.45
N SER A 69 -4.14 2.83 5.56
CA SER A 69 -5.55 2.49 5.38
C SER A 69 -5.79 2.41 3.88
N MET A 70 -5.69 1.20 3.32
CA MET A 70 -5.70 0.99 1.87
C MET A 70 -6.53 -0.23 1.48
N THR A 71 -6.88 -0.32 0.20
CA THR A 71 -7.61 -1.46 -0.36
C THR A 71 -6.87 -1.98 -1.57
N PHE A 72 -6.62 -3.29 -1.60
CA PHE A 72 -6.20 -3.99 -2.81
C PHE A 72 -7.43 -4.38 -3.59
N ALA A 73 -7.56 -3.86 -4.82
CA ALA A 73 -8.64 -4.17 -5.74
C ALA A 73 -8.10 -5.02 -6.89
N PHE A 74 -8.59 -6.25 -6.99
CA PHE A 74 -8.15 -7.18 -8.03
C PHE A 74 -8.97 -6.97 -9.29
N THR A 75 -8.30 -6.76 -10.43
CA THR A 75 -8.93 -6.43 -11.72
C THR A 75 -8.78 -7.54 -12.76
N ALA A 76 -8.10 -8.63 -12.42
CA ALA A 76 -7.81 -9.75 -13.31
C ALA A 76 -7.73 -11.08 -12.53
N GLY A 77 -7.67 -12.18 -13.28
CA GLY A 77 -7.51 -13.53 -12.72
C GLY A 77 -8.72 -14.03 -11.95
N GLU A 78 -8.49 -15.02 -11.08
CA GLU A 78 -9.55 -15.68 -10.29
C GLU A 78 -10.23 -14.76 -9.26
N TYR A 79 -9.57 -13.66 -8.89
CA TYR A 79 -10.06 -12.71 -7.88
C TYR A 79 -10.67 -11.45 -8.49
N ASN A 80 -10.82 -11.38 -9.82
CA ASN A 80 -11.32 -10.20 -10.52
C ASN A 80 -12.64 -9.66 -9.90
N GLY A 81 -12.65 -8.36 -9.61
CA GLY A 81 -13.77 -7.66 -8.99
C GLY A 81 -13.86 -7.79 -7.47
N SER A 82 -12.95 -8.54 -6.84
CA SER A 82 -12.88 -8.68 -5.37
C SER A 82 -11.87 -7.71 -4.76
N THR A 83 -11.99 -7.45 -3.46
CA THR A 83 -11.09 -6.54 -2.74
C THR A 83 -10.68 -7.07 -1.37
N ILE A 84 -9.52 -6.61 -0.88
CA ILE A 84 -9.04 -6.80 0.50
C ILE A 84 -8.74 -5.44 1.11
N SER A 85 -9.27 -5.17 2.30
CA SER A 85 -9.00 -3.94 3.04
C SER A 85 -7.91 -4.16 4.09
N ILE A 86 -6.93 -3.27 4.12
CA ILE A 86 -5.73 -3.35 4.95
C ILE A 86 -5.67 -2.10 5.83
N ALA A 87 -5.50 -2.31 7.13
CA ALA A 87 -5.29 -1.24 8.09
C ALA A 87 -4.16 -1.63 9.06
N GLY A 88 -3.17 -0.75 9.24
CA GLY A 88 -2.07 -1.05 10.13
C GLY A 88 -0.92 -0.06 10.12
N ARG A 89 -0.02 -0.23 11.09
CA ARG A 89 1.22 0.54 11.19
C ARG A 89 2.26 -0.08 10.25
N ASN A 90 2.76 0.72 9.30
CA ASN A 90 3.81 0.37 8.35
C ASN A 90 5.14 1.00 8.78
N THR A 91 6.03 0.21 9.38
CA THR A 91 7.37 0.63 9.77
C THR A 91 8.30 0.54 8.56
N VAL A 92 8.41 1.64 7.80
CA VAL A 92 9.01 1.60 6.46
C VAL A 92 10.49 1.17 6.42
N MET A 93 11.20 1.28 7.55
CA MET A 93 12.58 0.84 7.67
C MET A 93 12.74 -0.63 8.05
N SER A 94 11.65 -1.34 8.35
CA SER A 94 11.68 -2.78 8.65
C SER A 94 11.70 -3.59 7.35
N VAL A 95 12.55 -4.63 7.33
CA VAL A 95 12.68 -5.57 6.19
C VAL A 95 11.39 -6.34 5.94
N VAL A 96 10.72 -6.75 7.01
CA VAL A 96 9.39 -7.38 6.98
C VAL A 96 8.44 -6.49 7.78
N ARG A 97 7.25 -6.26 7.22
CA ARG A 97 6.23 -5.39 7.80
C ARG A 97 4.94 -6.17 7.78
N GLN A 98 4.23 -6.19 8.90
CA GLN A 98 2.97 -6.90 9.00
C GLN A 98 1.83 -5.91 9.24
N MET A 99 0.79 -5.99 8.41
CA MET A 99 -0.43 -5.19 8.56
C MET A 99 -1.65 -6.11 8.59
N SER A 100 -2.72 -5.65 9.22
CA SER A 100 -3.93 -6.46 9.36
C SER A 100 -4.82 -6.35 8.13
N ILE A 101 -5.32 -7.48 7.66
CA ILE A 101 -6.49 -7.54 6.78
C ILE A 101 -7.72 -7.38 7.66
N SER A 102 -8.38 -6.23 7.53
CA SER A 102 -9.57 -5.87 8.33
C SER A 102 -10.88 -6.29 7.67
N GLY A 103 -10.85 -6.69 6.40
CA GLY A 103 -12.02 -7.15 5.67
C GLY A 103 -11.74 -7.39 4.18
N GLY A 104 -12.80 -7.70 3.45
CA GLY A 104 -12.77 -7.87 2.00
C GLY A 104 -14.17 -7.96 1.39
N THR A 105 -14.22 -7.86 0.06
CA THR A 105 -15.46 -7.96 -0.74
C THR A 105 -15.34 -9.07 -1.78
N GLY A 106 -16.44 -9.40 -2.46
CA GLY A 106 -16.47 -10.46 -3.46
C GLY A 106 -16.11 -11.83 -2.87
N VAL A 107 -15.11 -12.49 -3.45
CA VAL A 107 -14.61 -13.79 -2.98
C VAL A 107 -13.93 -13.71 -1.61
N PHE A 108 -13.46 -12.51 -1.23
CA PHE A 108 -12.84 -12.24 0.07
C PHE A 108 -13.85 -11.70 1.11
N ARG A 109 -15.15 -11.91 0.90
CA ARG A 109 -16.16 -11.54 1.91
C ARG A 109 -15.84 -12.20 3.25
N PHE A 110 -15.86 -11.42 4.33
CA PHE A 110 -15.48 -11.84 5.69
C PHE A 110 -13.99 -12.21 5.83
N ALA A 111 -13.12 -11.76 4.93
CA ALA A 111 -11.68 -11.99 5.03
C ALA A 111 -11.11 -11.42 6.33
N ARG A 112 -10.20 -12.19 6.91
CA ARG A 112 -9.38 -11.85 8.08
C ARG A 112 -8.01 -12.46 7.87
N GLY A 113 -6.95 -11.76 8.25
CA GLY A 113 -5.58 -12.20 8.00
C GLY A 113 -4.55 -11.09 8.17
N TYR A 114 -3.42 -11.25 7.51
CA TYR A 114 -2.31 -10.29 7.50
C TYR A 114 -1.68 -10.22 6.11
N VAL A 115 -0.95 -9.13 5.88
CA VAL A 115 -0.06 -8.88 4.74
C VAL A 115 1.30 -8.45 5.27
#